data_AF-A0A662GMZ7-F1
#
_entry.id   AF-A0A662GMZ7-F1
#
_cell.length_a   1.000
_cell.length_b   1.000
_cell.length_c   1.000
_cell.angle_alpha   90.00
_cell.angle_beta   90.00
_cell.angle_gamma   90.00
#
_symmetry.space_group_name_H-M   'P 1'
#
loop_
_entity.id
_entity.type
_entity.pdbx_description
1 polymer ?
#
loop_
_entity_poly.entity_id
_entity_poly.type
_entity_poly.pdbx_seq_one_letter_code
_entity_poly.pdbx_strand_id
1 'polypeptide(L)'
;MSVLSIPPSALNLLFPEYFAETPRFGGYPSPCTGIKVKHDKLFNSIVASTIFYMEYHKVISIRPSKVGGIFKKDALALIKLRNFDYRHYGYLSYKLARLPVNGWLYLYNIVAEKVEVDYPVKYMINRVAQYDLTPLRYLWYGGRPNCREIMKFKPQAEWLRSLLVGYSRSRPLYFNILEKEVKRALSSMVKEYEDYDYD
;
A
#
# COMPACT_ATOMS: atom_id res chain seq x y z
N MET A 1 8.84 -20.89 3.19
CA MET A 1 7.52 -20.88 3.86
C MET A 1 7.02 -19.45 3.87
N SER A 2 5.72 -19.21 3.63
CA SER A 2 5.16 -17.86 3.75
C SER A 2 4.86 -17.55 5.20
N VAL A 3 5.30 -16.37 5.67
CA VAL A 3 5.10 -15.93 7.06
C VAL A 3 3.70 -15.34 7.25
N LEU A 4 3.09 -14.83 6.17
CA LEU A 4 1.76 -14.25 6.19
C LEU A 4 0.74 -15.18 5.52
N SER A 5 -0.39 -15.40 6.18
CA SER A 5 -1.52 -16.18 5.64
C SER A 5 -2.55 -15.30 4.91
N ILE A 6 -2.43 -13.98 5.00
CA ILE A 6 -3.24 -13.00 4.27
C ILE A 6 -2.32 -11.90 3.70
N PRO A 7 -2.77 -11.12 2.69
CA PRO A 7 -1.95 -10.06 2.11
C PRO A 7 -1.40 -9.05 3.13
N PRO A 8 -0.19 -8.50 2.93
CA PRO A 8 0.36 -7.44 3.79
C PRO A 8 -0.56 -6.22 3.93
N SER A 9 -1.23 -5.84 2.85
CA SER A 9 -2.21 -4.75 2.80
C SER A 9 -3.44 -5.04 3.69
N ALA A 10 -3.92 -6.28 3.72
CA ALA A 10 -5.00 -6.69 4.61
C ALA A 10 -4.61 -6.53 6.10
N LEU A 11 -3.38 -6.91 6.47
CA LEU A 11 -2.87 -6.71 7.83
C LEU A 11 -2.79 -5.22 8.21
N ASN A 12 -2.40 -4.36 7.27
CA ASN A 12 -2.39 -2.91 7.51
C ASN A 12 -3.80 -2.37 7.79
N LEU A 13 -4.81 -2.87 7.10
CA LEU A 13 -6.19 -2.42 7.30
C LEU A 13 -6.84 -3.03 8.55
N LEU A 14 -6.44 -4.24 8.96
CA LEU A 14 -6.93 -4.89 10.18
C LEU A 14 -6.27 -4.35 11.46
N PHE A 15 -5.02 -3.90 11.38
CA PHE A 15 -4.23 -3.39 12.52
C PHE A 15 -3.56 -2.04 12.20
N PRO A 16 -4.31 -1.04 11.73
CA PRO A 16 -3.74 0.22 11.24
C PRO A 16 -2.86 0.95 12.25
N GLU A 17 -3.15 0.82 13.54
CA GLU A 17 -2.40 1.41 14.65
C GLU A 17 -0.94 0.94 14.76
N TYR A 18 -0.58 -0.17 14.10
CA TYR A 18 0.80 -0.65 14.05
C TYR A 18 1.65 0.05 13.00
N PHE A 19 0.99 0.71 12.06
CA PHE A 19 1.55 1.12 10.78
C PHE A 19 1.45 2.62 10.53
N ALA A 20 0.51 3.30 11.20
CA ALA A 20 0.25 4.71 11.01
C ALA A 20 -0.06 5.43 12.33
N GLU A 21 0.30 6.71 12.36
CA GLU A 21 0.06 7.59 13.51
C GLU A 21 -1.42 8.00 13.63
N THR A 22 -1.84 8.31 14.86
CA THR A 22 -3.18 8.81 15.16
C THR A 22 -3.39 10.24 14.59
N PRO A 23 -4.53 10.53 13.96
CA PRO A 23 -4.85 11.85 13.45
C PRO A 23 -5.37 12.76 14.57
N ARG A 24 -5.37 14.09 14.32
CA ARG A 24 -6.09 15.05 15.17
C ARG A 24 -7.60 15.01 14.93
N PHE A 25 -8.04 14.84 13.68
CA PHE A 25 -9.44 14.77 13.28
C PHE A 25 -9.65 13.72 12.18
N GLY A 26 -10.81 13.07 12.18
CA GLY A 26 -11.15 12.02 11.20
C GLY A 26 -10.25 10.79 11.32
N GLY A 27 -10.04 10.09 10.21
CA GLY A 27 -9.12 8.95 10.12
C GLY A 27 -9.77 7.61 9.79
N TYR A 28 -8.93 6.65 9.46
CA TYR A 28 -9.33 5.26 9.20
C TYR A 28 -9.41 4.51 10.53
N PRO A 29 -10.58 3.98 10.94
CA PRO A 29 -10.72 3.27 12.21
C PRO A 29 -10.21 1.82 12.11
N SER A 30 -9.45 1.39 13.10
CA SER A 30 -9.17 -0.02 13.34
C SER A 30 -10.47 -0.79 13.56
N PRO A 31 -10.71 -1.91 12.86
CA PRO A 31 -11.96 -2.67 13.00
C PRO A 31 -12.26 -3.10 14.44
N CYS A 32 -11.23 -3.46 15.22
CA CYS A 32 -11.43 -4.05 16.55
C CYS A 32 -11.16 -3.11 17.72
N THR A 33 -10.24 -2.17 17.58
CA THR A 33 -9.91 -1.23 18.66
C THR A 33 -10.61 0.12 18.50
N GLY A 34 -11.12 0.43 17.31
CA GLY A 34 -11.71 1.74 16.98
C GLY A 34 -10.68 2.88 16.91
N ILE A 35 -9.40 2.61 17.20
CA ILE A 35 -8.31 3.59 17.10
C ILE A 35 -8.23 4.07 15.65
N LYS A 36 -8.27 5.39 15.46
CA LYS A 36 -8.19 6.00 14.13
C LYS A 36 -6.75 6.33 13.78
N VAL A 37 -6.38 6.13 12.52
CA VAL A 37 -5.07 6.54 11.97
C VAL A 37 -5.22 7.49 10.79
N LYS A 38 -4.15 8.23 10.48
CA LYS A 38 -4.09 9.09 9.29
C LYS A 38 -4.15 8.25 8.00
N HIS A 39 -5.03 8.63 7.06
CA HIS A 39 -5.24 7.89 5.82
C HIS A 39 -3.99 7.88 4.92
N ASP A 40 -3.29 9.01 4.78
CA ASP A 40 -2.09 9.11 3.96
C ASP A 40 -0.95 8.25 4.51
N LYS A 41 -0.77 8.26 5.84
CA LYS A 41 0.23 7.43 6.52
C LYS A 41 -0.10 5.95 6.43
N LEU A 42 -1.37 5.58 6.60
CA LEU A 42 -1.84 4.21 6.40
C LEU A 42 -1.59 3.73 4.98
N PHE A 43 -1.93 4.55 3.98
CA PHE A 43 -1.74 4.16 2.58
C PHE A 43 -0.26 4.03 2.20
N ASN A 44 0.60 4.94 2.66
CA ASN A 44 2.06 4.79 2.51
C ASN A 44 2.55 3.47 3.12
N SER A 45 2.05 3.08 4.31
CA SER A 45 2.40 1.81 4.91
C SER A 45 1.85 0.60 4.16
N ILE A 46 0.65 0.66 3.59
CA ILE A 46 0.10 -0.39 2.71
C ILE A 46 1.03 -0.63 1.52
N VAL A 47 1.47 0.46 0.87
CA VAL A 47 2.38 0.40 -0.27
C VAL A 47 3.73 -0.20 0.17
N ALA A 48 4.34 0.35 1.22
CA ALA A 48 5.61 -0.14 1.75
C ALA A 48 5.54 -1.61 2.16
N SER A 49 4.51 -2.01 2.91
CA SER A 49 4.29 -3.39 3.36
C SER A 49 4.20 -4.36 2.19
N THR A 50 3.44 -3.99 1.15
CA THR A 50 3.29 -4.83 -0.03
C THR A 50 4.63 -5.00 -0.74
N ILE A 51 5.30 -3.90 -1.05
CA ILE A 51 6.52 -3.90 -1.86
C ILE A 51 7.72 -4.53 -1.12
N PHE A 52 7.95 -4.17 0.15
CA PHE A 52 9.07 -4.74 0.90
C PHE A 52 8.85 -6.21 1.28
N TYR A 53 7.59 -6.64 1.48
CA TYR A 53 7.31 -8.07 1.67
C TYR A 53 7.57 -8.87 0.38
N MET A 54 7.20 -8.32 -0.79
CA MET A 54 7.54 -8.91 -2.09
C MET A 54 9.06 -8.99 -2.30
N GLU A 55 9.82 -7.96 -1.91
CA GLU A 55 11.28 -7.97 -1.98
C GLU A 55 11.89 -9.01 -1.00
N TYR A 56 11.39 -9.07 0.23
CA TYR A 56 11.79 -10.08 1.23
C TYR A 56 11.61 -11.51 0.69
N HIS A 57 10.51 -11.76 -0.04
CA HIS A 57 10.24 -13.04 -0.70
C HIS A 57 11.03 -13.25 -2.00
N LYS A 58 11.90 -12.31 -2.39
CA LYS A 58 12.70 -12.34 -3.62
C LYS A 58 11.84 -12.59 -4.86
N VAL A 59 10.60 -12.07 -4.89
CA VAL A 59 9.75 -12.08 -6.09
C VAL A 59 9.94 -10.81 -6.91
N ILE A 60 10.42 -9.74 -6.28
CA ILE A 60 10.87 -8.51 -6.92
C ILE A 60 12.23 -8.06 -6.39
N SER A 61 12.89 -7.19 -7.14
CA SER A 61 14.01 -6.35 -6.68
C SER A 61 13.61 -4.89 -6.79
N ILE A 62 13.97 -4.09 -5.77
CA ILE A 62 13.72 -2.64 -5.76
C ILE A 62 15.04 -1.94 -6.06
N ARG A 63 15.03 -1.00 -7.01
CA ARG A 63 16.21 -0.19 -7.34
C ARG A 63 15.85 1.29 -7.42
N PRO A 64 16.57 2.18 -6.70
CA PRO A 64 16.50 3.61 -6.94
C PRO A 64 16.87 3.90 -8.39
N SER A 65 16.12 4.79 -9.01
CA SER A 65 16.29 5.24 -10.39
C SER A 65 15.91 6.72 -10.48
N LYS A 66 16.06 7.30 -11.67
CA LYS A 66 15.66 8.67 -11.99
C LYS A 66 14.76 8.68 -13.22
N VAL A 67 13.69 9.47 -13.19
CA VAL A 67 12.70 9.60 -14.26
C VAL A 67 12.53 11.06 -14.66
N GLY A 68 12.44 11.33 -15.96
CA GLY A 68 12.28 12.68 -16.53
C GLY A 68 13.49 13.15 -17.33
N GLY A 69 13.29 14.14 -18.19
CA GLY A 69 14.34 14.75 -19.02
C GLY A 69 15.19 15.75 -18.24
N ILE A 70 14.75 17.01 -18.20
CA ILE A 70 15.50 18.14 -17.61
C ILE A 70 15.45 18.11 -16.07
N PHE A 71 14.26 17.93 -15.49
CA PHE A 71 14.07 17.80 -14.04
C PHE A 71 13.87 16.34 -13.65
N LYS A 72 14.98 15.62 -13.48
CA LYS A 72 14.97 14.21 -13.05
C LYS A 72 14.41 14.07 -11.64
N LYS A 73 13.38 13.25 -11.48
CA LYS A 73 12.76 12.89 -10.21
C LYS A 73 13.26 11.52 -9.76
N ASP A 74 13.60 11.37 -8.49
CA ASP A 74 13.92 10.06 -7.92
C ASP A 74 12.69 9.15 -7.98
N ALA A 75 12.92 7.88 -8.33
CA ALA A 75 11.89 6.85 -8.46
C ALA A 75 12.40 5.50 -7.97
N LEU A 76 11.49 4.57 -7.68
CA LEU A 76 11.79 3.17 -7.40
C LEU A 76 11.35 2.31 -8.58
N ALA A 77 12.33 1.73 -9.28
CA ALA A 77 12.06 0.67 -10.25
C ALA A 77 11.84 -0.65 -9.51
N LEU A 78 10.72 -1.31 -9.83
CA LEU A 78 10.33 -2.60 -9.28
C LEU A 78 10.49 -3.64 -10.38
N ILE A 79 11.46 -4.52 -10.22
CA ILE A 79 11.84 -5.53 -11.23
C ILE A 79 11.28 -6.88 -10.80
N LYS A 80 10.49 -7.53 -11.67
CA LYS A 80 9.96 -8.87 -11.42
C LYS A 80 11.08 -9.91 -11.56
N LEU A 81 11.36 -10.66 -10.49
CA LEU A 81 12.42 -11.69 -10.50
C LEU A 81 11.91 -13.08 -10.86
N ARG A 82 10.63 -13.37 -10.60
CA ARG A 82 9.99 -14.65 -10.91
C ARG A 82 8.47 -14.51 -10.96
N ASN A 83 7.78 -15.51 -11.49
CA ASN A 83 6.32 -15.58 -11.43
C ASN A 83 5.83 -15.72 -9.99
N PHE A 84 4.70 -15.10 -9.68
CA PHE A 84 4.06 -15.15 -8.38
C PHE A 84 2.54 -14.92 -8.51
N ASP A 85 1.77 -15.43 -7.55
CA ASP A 85 0.34 -15.12 -7.43
C ASP A 85 0.18 -13.76 -6.71
N TYR A 86 -0.44 -12.79 -7.40
CA TYR A 86 -0.70 -11.47 -6.85
C TYR A 86 -1.62 -11.51 -5.63
N ARG A 87 -2.51 -12.50 -5.52
CA ARG A 87 -3.42 -12.64 -4.38
C ARG A 87 -2.68 -12.89 -3.07
N HIS A 88 -1.45 -13.40 -3.13
CA HIS A 88 -0.62 -13.56 -1.96
C HIS A 88 -0.08 -12.23 -1.40
N TYR A 89 0.09 -11.22 -2.26
CA TYR A 89 0.70 -9.94 -1.91
C TYR A 89 -0.30 -8.78 -1.90
N GLY A 90 -1.49 -8.98 -2.47
CA GLY A 90 -2.58 -8.01 -2.47
C GLY A 90 -2.67 -7.17 -3.74
N TYR A 91 -3.69 -6.32 -3.79
CA TYR A 91 -4.12 -5.53 -4.93
C TYR A 91 -2.98 -4.83 -5.68
N LEU A 92 -2.09 -4.15 -4.94
CA LEU A 92 -1.01 -3.37 -5.52
C LEU A 92 0.04 -4.22 -6.26
N SER A 93 0.11 -5.52 -6.01
CA SER A 93 1.05 -6.42 -6.69
C SER A 93 0.55 -6.87 -8.08
N TYR A 94 -0.72 -6.64 -8.42
CA TYR A 94 -1.35 -7.14 -9.64
C TYR A 94 -0.63 -6.70 -10.92
N LYS A 95 -0.29 -5.41 -11.04
CA LYS A 95 0.40 -4.87 -12.21
C LYS A 95 1.80 -5.50 -12.39
N LEU A 96 2.52 -5.75 -11.30
CA LEU A 96 3.82 -6.45 -11.34
C LEU A 96 3.67 -7.92 -11.74
N ALA A 97 2.66 -8.61 -11.22
CA ALA A 97 2.46 -10.03 -11.50
C ALA A 97 2.28 -10.30 -13.00
N ARG A 98 1.70 -9.35 -13.74
CA ARG A 98 1.44 -9.41 -15.19
C ARG A 98 2.65 -9.13 -16.07
N LEU A 99 3.75 -8.60 -15.52
CA LEU A 99 4.97 -8.40 -16.30
C LEU A 99 5.62 -9.74 -16.65
N PRO A 100 6.38 -9.84 -17.76
CA PRO A 100 7.32 -10.94 -17.94
C PRO A 100 8.38 -10.91 -16.82
N VAL A 101 9.02 -12.05 -16.56
CA VAL A 101 10.20 -12.09 -15.68
C VAL A 101 11.28 -11.16 -16.24
N ASN A 102 11.97 -10.44 -15.36
CA ASN A 102 12.87 -9.31 -15.64
C ASN A 102 12.20 -8.05 -16.20
N GLY A 103 10.88 -8.08 -16.47
CA GLY A 103 10.10 -6.88 -16.70
C GLY A 103 10.11 -6.00 -15.45
N TRP A 104 10.05 -4.68 -15.66
CA TRP A 104 10.06 -3.71 -14.58
C TRP A 104 9.05 -2.59 -14.82
N LEU A 105 8.67 -1.92 -13.75
CA LEU A 105 7.81 -0.73 -13.77
C LEU A 105 8.14 0.16 -12.56
N TYR A 106 7.85 1.46 -12.61
CA TYR A 106 8.09 2.35 -11.47
C TYR A 106 6.98 2.24 -10.43
N LEU A 107 7.30 2.44 -9.15
CA LEU A 107 6.29 2.41 -8.08
C LEU A 107 5.12 3.38 -8.36
N TYR A 108 5.41 4.54 -8.95
CA TYR A 108 4.37 5.45 -9.45
C TYR A 108 3.30 4.73 -10.28
N ASN A 109 3.71 3.86 -11.22
CA ASN A 109 2.78 3.14 -12.10
C ASN A 109 1.99 2.05 -11.37
N ILE A 110 2.45 1.58 -10.20
CA ILE A 110 1.65 0.71 -9.33
C ILE A 110 0.47 1.48 -8.77
N VAL A 111 0.77 2.62 -8.15
CA VAL A 111 -0.18 3.40 -7.36
C VAL A 111 -1.13 4.20 -8.25
N ALA A 112 -0.62 4.84 -9.31
CA ALA A 112 -1.42 5.69 -10.16
C ALA A 112 -2.47 4.86 -10.94
N GLU A 113 -3.71 5.31 -10.88
CA GLU A 113 -4.82 4.80 -11.68
C GLU A 113 -5.29 5.88 -12.66
N LYS A 114 -5.85 5.47 -13.80
CA LYS A 114 -6.39 6.39 -14.82
C LYS A 114 -7.80 6.82 -14.45
N VAL A 115 -7.94 7.46 -13.29
CA VAL A 115 -9.21 7.95 -12.73
C VAL A 115 -8.97 9.27 -12.02
N GLU A 116 -9.96 10.15 -12.04
CA GLU A 116 -9.95 11.41 -11.31
C GLU A 116 -11.01 11.38 -10.21
N VAL A 117 -10.58 11.67 -8.97
CA VAL A 117 -11.40 11.55 -7.76
C VAL A 117 -11.06 12.66 -6.77
N ASP A 118 -12.06 13.07 -5.98
CA ASP A 118 -11.89 14.17 -5.00
C ASP A 118 -10.96 13.77 -3.85
N TYR A 119 -10.94 12.47 -3.51
CA TYR A 119 -10.14 11.93 -2.39
C TYR A 119 -9.32 10.70 -2.81
N PRO A 120 -8.20 10.86 -3.55
CA PRO A 120 -7.41 9.74 -4.07
C PRO A 120 -6.92 8.75 -3.01
N VAL A 121 -6.49 9.25 -1.84
CA VAL A 121 -6.03 8.38 -0.75
C VAL A 121 -7.15 7.45 -0.27
N LYS A 122 -8.35 8.00 -0.03
CA LYS A 122 -9.51 7.21 0.42
C LYS A 122 -9.97 6.26 -0.67
N TYR A 123 -9.96 6.71 -1.93
CA TYR A 123 -10.24 5.88 -3.08
C TYR A 123 -9.31 4.65 -3.12
N MET A 124 -8.00 4.85 -3.02
CA MET A 124 -7.03 3.75 -3.06
C MET A 124 -7.16 2.81 -1.87
N ILE A 125 -7.38 3.32 -0.65
CA ILE A 125 -7.66 2.48 0.54
C ILE A 125 -8.91 1.63 0.30
N ASN A 126 -9.97 2.19 -0.27
CA ASN A 126 -11.20 1.46 -0.57
C ASN A 126 -10.97 0.37 -1.62
N ARG A 127 -10.17 0.63 -2.66
CA ARG A 127 -9.78 -0.39 -3.66
C ARG A 127 -9.01 -1.52 -3.00
N VAL A 128 -8.01 -1.20 -2.19
CA VAL A 128 -7.26 -2.21 -1.43
C VAL A 128 -8.18 -3.03 -0.54
N ALA A 129 -9.07 -2.40 0.24
CA ALA A 129 -10.04 -3.10 1.08
C ALA A 129 -10.97 -4.01 0.25
N GLN A 130 -11.45 -3.52 -0.90
CA GLN A 130 -12.33 -4.28 -1.78
C GLN A 130 -11.68 -5.58 -2.26
N TYR A 131 -10.41 -5.54 -2.67
CA TYR A 131 -9.72 -6.71 -3.21
C TYR A 131 -9.06 -7.59 -2.14
N ASP A 132 -8.58 -7.00 -1.05
CA ASP A 132 -7.72 -7.70 -0.09
C ASP A 132 -8.46 -8.08 1.21
N LEU A 133 -9.52 -7.36 1.59
CA LEU A 133 -10.34 -7.69 2.77
C LEU A 133 -11.65 -8.40 2.43
N THR A 134 -12.36 -8.01 1.36
CA THR A 134 -13.65 -8.65 1.00
C THR A 134 -13.55 -10.17 0.85
N PRO A 135 -12.48 -10.75 0.26
CA PRO A 135 -12.33 -12.21 0.22
C PRO A 135 -12.25 -12.86 1.61
N LEU A 136 -11.84 -12.09 2.62
CA LEU A 136 -11.75 -12.50 4.02
C LEU A 136 -13.06 -12.24 4.79
N ARG A 137 -14.22 -12.33 4.11
CA ARG A 137 -15.55 -12.05 4.68
C ARG A 137 -15.86 -12.78 6.00
N TYR A 138 -15.21 -13.91 6.27
CA TYR A 138 -15.35 -14.65 7.53
C TYR A 138 -14.86 -13.86 8.76
N LEU A 139 -14.07 -12.80 8.55
CA LEU A 139 -13.68 -11.85 9.58
C LEU A 139 -14.79 -10.85 9.92
N TRP A 140 -15.93 -10.87 9.22
CA TRP A 140 -17.11 -10.06 9.51
C TRP A 140 -18.34 -10.94 9.73
N TYR A 141 -19.15 -10.62 10.75
CA TYR A 141 -20.42 -11.27 11.04
C TYR A 141 -21.53 -10.21 11.10
N GLY A 142 -22.52 -10.30 10.22
CA GLY A 142 -23.62 -9.33 10.16
C GLY A 142 -23.15 -7.88 9.94
N GLY A 143 -22.07 -7.69 9.16
CA GLY A 143 -21.47 -6.37 8.91
C GLY A 143 -20.58 -5.84 10.05
N ARG A 144 -20.44 -6.57 11.16
CA ARG A 144 -19.57 -6.20 12.28
C ARG A 144 -18.27 -7.03 12.27
N PRO A 145 -17.13 -6.47 12.68
CA PRO A 145 -15.87 -7.21 12.72
C PRO A 145 -15.91 -8.32 13.78
N ASN A 146 -15.51 -9.53 13.40
CA ASN A 146 -15.30 -10.65 14.31
C ASN A 146 -13.89 -10.55 14.92
N CYS A 147 -13.79 -9.83 16.03
CA CYS A 147 -12.49 -9.55 16.63
C CYS A 147 -11.75 -10.77 17.17
N ARG A 148 -12.46 -11.83 17.53
CA ARG A 148 -11.81 -13.09 17.91
C ARG A 148 -11.02 -13.68 16.74
N GLU A 149 -11.56 -13.64 15.53
CA GLU A 149 -10.89 -14.14 14.32
C GLU A 149 -9.82 -13.18 13.83
N ILE A 150 -10.10 -11.88 13.81
CA ILE A 150 -9.13 -10.85 13.40
C ILE A 150 -7.88 -10.91 14.29
N MET A 151 -8.04 -11.02 15.61
CA MET A 151 -6.90 -11.02 16.54
C MET A 151 -5.93 -12.21 16.36
N LYS A 152 -6.33 -13.29 15.67
CA LYS A 152 -5.41 -14.39 15.29
C LYS A 152 -4.30 -13.92 14.35
N PHE A 153 -4.53 -12.84 13.60
CA PHE A 153 -3.55 -12.26 12.67
C PHE A 153 -2.62 -11.23 13.32
N LYS A 154 -2.81 -10.90 14.61
CA LYS A 154 -1.98 -9.93 15.33
C LYS A 154 -0.48 -10.26 15.27
N PRO A 155 -0.03 -11.51 15.50
CA PRO A 155 1.41 -11.84 15.41
C PRO A 155 1.99 -11.61 14.01
N GLN A 156 1.20 -11.82 12.95
CA GLN A 156 1.61 -11.57 11.58
C GLN A 156 1.74 -10.08 11.29
N ALA A 157 0.84 -9.25 11.84
CA ALA A 157 0.93 -7.80 11.75
C ALA A 157 2.15 -7.24 12.51
N GLU A 158 2.44 -7.76 13.71
CA GLU A 158 3.64 -7.41 14.48
C GLU A 158 4.92 -7.80 13.74
N TRP A 159 4.97 -8.99 13.15
CA TRP A 159 6.10 -9.42 12.33
C TRP A 159 6.29 -8.52 11.10
N LEU A 160 5.21 -8.20 10.38
CA LEU A 160 5.26 -7.32 9.21
C LEU A 160 5.74 -5.91 9.60
N ARG A 161 5.30 -5.39 10.75
CA ARG A 161 5.81 -4.13 11.30
C ARG A 161 7.31 -4.20 11.56
N SER A 162 7.81 -5.27 12.17
CA SER A 162 9.25 -5.47 12.40
C SER A 162 10.04 -5.51 11.10
N LEU A 163 9.52 -6.18 10.07
CA LEU A 163 10.11 -6.18 8.72
C LEU A 163 10.25 -4.74 8.20
N LEU A 164 9.16 -3.96 8.25
CA LEU A 164 9.17 -2.57 7.80
C LEU A 164 10.13 -1.68 8.59
N VAL A 165 10.19 -1.83 9.90
CA VAL A 165 11.14 -1.09 10.75
C VAL A 165 12.59 -1.45 10.39
N GLY A 166 12.87 -2.72 10.09
CA GLY A 166 14.19 -3.15 9.62
C GLY A 166 14.56 -2.50 8.29
N TYR A 167 13.63 -2.47 7.33
CA TYR A 167 13.81 -1.82 6.04
C TYR A 167 13.96 -0.30 6.16
N SER A 168 13.16 0.37 7.01
CA SER A 168 13.22 1.83 7.16
C SER A 168 14.54 2.30 7.78
N ARG A 169 15.07 1.54 8.73
CA ARG A 169 16.38 1.81 9.35
C ARG A 169 17.54 1.55 8.41
N SER A 170 17.50 0.45 7.65
CA SER A 170 18.61 0.06 6.76
C SER A 170 18.59 0.76 5.40
N ARG A 171 17.43 1.22 4.93
CA ARG A 171 17.24 1.82 3.61
C ARG A 171 16.36 3.08 3.69
N PRO A 172 16.72 4.11 4.48
CA PRO A 172 15.89 5.31 4.66
C PRO A 172 15.61 6.05 3.35
N LEU A 173 16.58 6.07 2.42
CA LEU A 173 16.39 6.66 1.10
C LEU A 173 15.23 6.01 0.32
N TYR A 174 15.03 4.70 0.44
CA TYR A 174 13.98 3.99 -0.29
C TYR A 174 12.61 4.43 0.21
N PHE A 175 12.44 4.60 1.53
CA PHE A 175 11.21 5.14 2.10
C PHE A 175 10.95 6.57 1.66
N ASN A 176 11.99 7.42 1.65
CA ASN A 176 11.87 8.81 1.18
C ASN A 176 11.43 8.89 -0.29
N ILE A 177 11.98 8.03 -1.16
CA ILE A 177 11.56 7.98 -2.57
C ILE A 177 10.13 7.41 -2.68
N LEU A 178 9.81 6.35 -1.94
CA LEU A 178 8.49 5.73 -1.90
C LEU A 178 7.40 6.74 -1.54
N GLU A 179 7.56 7.49 -0.44
CA GLU A 179 6.58 8.49 -0.01
C GLU A 179 6.38 9.58 -1.07
N LYS A 180 7.47 10.03 -1.71
CA LYS A 180 7.39 11.02 -2.80
C LYS A 180 6.67 10.46 -4.03
N GLU A 181 6.96 9.22 -4.42
CA GLU A 181 6.31 8.55 -5.55
C GLU A 181 4.81 8.34 -5.30
N VAL A 182 4.44 7.86 -4.11
CA VAL A 182 3.04 7.67 -3.71
C VAL A 182 2.31 9.01 -3.74
N LYS A 183 2.90 10.07 -3.16
CA LYS A 183 2.31 11.41 -3.19
C LYS A 183 2.08 11.88 -4.63
N ARG A 184 3.07 11.75 -5.52
CA ARG A 184 2.93 12.13 -6.94
C ARG A 184 1.84 11.34 -7.65
N ALA A 185 1.77 10.03 -7.43
CA ALA A 185 0.76 9.16 -8.03
C ALA A 185 -0.65 9.50 -7.57
N LEU A 186 -0.83 9.83 -6.30
CA LEU A 186 -2.12 10.26 -5.77
C LEU A 186 -2.50 11.66 -6.26
N SER A 187 -1.54 12.58 -6.37
CA SER A 187 -1.78 13.92 -6.92
C SER A 187 -2.23 13.89 -8.38
N SER A 188 -1.75 12.94 -9.19
CA SER A 188 -2.19 12.79 -10.59
C SER A 188 -3.60 12.21 -10.74
N MET A 189 -4.28 11.91 -9.64
CA MET A 189 -5.65 11.37 -9.62
C MET A 189 -6.65 12.37 -9.03
N VAL A 190 -6.21 13.58 -8.65
CA VAL A 190 -7.11 14.62 -8.13
C VAL A 190 -7.88 15.21 -9.32
N LYS A 191 -9.19 15.39 -9.18
CA LYS A 191 -9.99 16.11 -10.20
C LYS A 191 -9.46 17.53 -10.35
N GLU A 192 -9.25 17.96 -11.58
CA GLU A 192 -9.07 19.38 -11.88
C GLU A 192 -10.48 20.01 -11.95
N TYR A 193 -10.73 20.99 -11.09
CA TYR A 193 -11.90 21.86 -11.26
C TYR A 193 -11.45 22.97 -12.19
N GLU A 194 -11.99 23.02 -13.40
CA GLU A 194 -11.88 24.21 -14.24
C GLU A 194 -12.61 25.34 -13.51
N ASP A 195 -11.85 26.30 -12.97
CA ASP A 195 -12.41 27.55 -12.51
C ASP A 195 -12.98 28.25 -13.76
N TYR A 196 -14.30 28.17 -13.95
CA TYR A 196 -14.99 29.06 -14.88
C TYR A 196 -14.85 30.47 -14.33
N ASP A 197 -13.87 31.21 -14.83
CA ASP A 197 -13.80 32.66 -14.70
C ASP A 197 -15.14 33.21 -15.26
N TYR A 198 -15.99 33.68 -14.35
CA TYR A 198 -17.14 34.51 -14.72
C TYR A 198 -16.60 35.88 -15.12
N ASP A 199 -16.44 36.11 -16.42
CA ASP A 199 -16.30 37.44 -17.02
C ASP A 199 -17.53 38.31 -16.77
#